data_AF-A0A433PIZ0-F1
#
_entry.id   AF-A0A433PIZ0-F1
#
_cell.length_a   1.000
_cell.length_b   1.000
_cell.length_c   1.000
_cell.angle_alpha   90.00
_cell.angle_beta   90.00
_cell.angle_gamma   90.00
#
_symmetry.space_group_name_H-M   'P 1'
#
loop_
_entity.id
_entity.type
_entity.pdbx_description
1 polymer ?
#
loop_
_entity_poly.entity_id
_entity_poly.type
_entity_poly.pdbx_seq_one_letter_code
_entity_poly.pdbx_strand_id
1 'polypeptide(L)'
;MSRLMRTTISQIYNEHTYLREHLNINEKAKFDRIVNEDSSQSFEFALRELMVFLARYHQQKCIVLIDEYDAPISSAYHNGYYEDAMHFLRPMLSSLLKDNINLQRAFMVGILRIGKSDFLSSLNNVDVFPMTRAKYATSFGFTEDEVRLLLEHHNVEIPMSEVTDWYNGYLIGTQDNCHPLFNPWSIVCLCQHRELQPFWNESGIQRCSFDFGATWVCEPLAERQNVL
;
A
#
# COMPACT_ATOMS: atom_id res chain seq x y z
N MET A 1 -7.75 -0.73 21.06
CA MET A 1 -7.03 -1.65 20.15
C MET A 1 -7.81 -2.96 19.97
N SER A 2 -8.05 -3.38 18.73
CA SER A 2 -8.74 -4.62 18.40
C SER A 2 -7.94 -5.85 18.88
N ARG A 3 -8.63 -6.95 19.21
CA ARG A 3 -7.99 -8.22 19.56
C ARG A 3 -7.10 -8.74 18.43
N LEU A 4 -7.55 -8.57 17.18
CA LEU A 4 -6.83 -9.00 15.98
C LEU A 4 -5.43 -8.38 15.91
N MET A 5 -5.28 -7.07 16.13
CA MET A 5 -3.97 -6.42 16.11
C MET A 5 -3.01 -6.96 17.18
N ARG A 6 -3.52 -7.23 18.39
CA ARG A 6 -2.72 -7.86 19.45
C ARG A 6 -2.23 -9.24 19.04
N THR A 7 -3.12 -10.05 18.50
CA THR A 7 -2.78 -11.39 18.01
C THR A 7 -1.76 -11.34 16.88
N THR A 8 -1.90 -10.43 15.90
CA THR A 8 -0.91 -10.27 14.83
C THR A 8 0.46 -9.86 15.37
N ILE A 9 0.53 -8.90 16.30
CA ILE A 9 1.81 -8.49 16.90
C ILE A 9 2.41 -9.64 17.74
N SER A 10 1.58 -10.38 18.48
CA SER A 10 2.02 -11.57 19.22
C SER A 10 2.61 -12.64 18.29
N GLN A 11 1.98 -12.89 17.14
CA GLN A 11 2.48 -13.83 16.13
C GLN A 11 3.87 -13.42 15.62
N ILE A 12 4.07 -12.13 15.32
CA ILE A 12 5.39 -11.61 14.93
C ILE A 12 6.43 -11.85 16.04
N TYR A 13 6.09 -11.62 17.30
CA TYR A 13 6.99 -11.92 18.41
C TYR A 13 7.30 -13.43 18.52
N ASN A 14 6.31 -14.30 18.28
CA ASN A 14 6.47 -15.74 18.32
C ASN A 14 7.46 -16.25 17.25
N GLU A 15 7.47 -15.64 16.06
CA GLU A 15 8.46 -15.91 15.00
C GLU A 15 9.89 -15.60 15.44
N HIS A 16 10.07 -14.72 16.43
CA HIS A 16 11.36 -14.28 16.95
C HIS A 16 11.66 -14.76 18.38
N THR A 17 11.07 -15.88 18.81
CA THR A 17 11.29 -16.47 20.15
C THR A 17 12.77 -16.75 20.47
N TYR A 18 13.61 -17.00 19.46
CA TYR A 18 15.06 -17.18 19.63
C TYR A 18 15.75 -15.95 20.25
N LEU A 19 15.18 -14.75 20.10
CA LEU A 19 15.70 -13.54 20.75
C LEU A 19 15.62 -13.64 22.27
N ARG A 20 14.60 -14.33 22.79
CA ARG A 20 14.26 -14.37 24.21
C ARG A 20 15.45 -14.79 25.07
N GLU A 21 16.25 -15.74 24.64
CA GLU A 21 17.42 -16.22 25.41
C GLU A 21 18.47 -15.12 25.66
N HIS A 22 18.55 -14.16 24.74
CA HIS A 22 19.53 -13.07 24.70
C HIS A 22 19.02 -11.78 25.37
N LEU A 23 17.79 -11.80 25.89
CA LEU A 23 17.17 -10.68 26.58
C LEU A 23 17.51 -10.68 28.08
N ASN A 24 17.61 -9.48 28.68
CA ASN A 24 17.69 -9.36 30.12
C ASN A 24 16.34 -9.70 30.81
N ILE A 25 16.33 -9.82 32.14
CA ILE A 25 15.14 -10.25 32.90
C ILE A 25 13.91 -9.36 32.61
N ASN A 26 14.09 -8.04 32.53
CA ASN A 26 13.00 -7.10 32.28
C ASN A 26 12.51 -7.16 30.83
N GLU A 27 13.43 -7.30 29.89
CA GLU A 27 13.12 -7.47 28.46
C GLU A 27 12.37 -8.79 28.22
N LYS A 28 12.78 -9.89 28.87
CA LYS A 28 12.06 -11.18 28.84
C LYS A 28 10.63 -11.02 29.33
N ALA A 29 10.44 -10.37 30.48
CA ALA A 29 9.10 -10.16 31.02
C ALA A 29 8.19 -9.35 30.07
N LYS A 30 8.72 -8.30 29.41
CA LYS A 30 7.98 -7.54 28.40
C LYS A 30 7.66 -8.36 27.16
N PHE A 31 8.66 -9.10 26.66
CA PHE A 31 8.52 -9.98 25.51
C PHE A 31 7.40 -11.01 25.75
N ASP A 32 7.42 -11.65 26.92
CA ASP A 32 6.43 -12.64 27.30
C ASP A 32 5.02 -12.03 27.43
N ARG A 33 4.88 -10.79 27.90
CA ARG A 33 3.57 -10.12 27.96
C ARG A 33 2.99 -9.87 26.56
N ILE A 34 3.82 -9.48 25.59
CA ILE A 34 3.37 -9.31 24.20
C ILE A 34 2.95 -10.66 23.61
N VAL A 35 3.78 -11.71 23.79
CA VAL A 35 3.48 -13.07 23.33
C VAL A 35 2.16 -13.59 23.94
N ASN A 36 1.93 -13.35 25.23
CA ASN A 36 0.72 -13.78 25.92
C ASN A 36 -0.49 -12.87 25.71
N GLU A 37 -0.40 -11.88 24.80
CA GLU A 37 -1.48 -10.92 24.52
C GLU A 37 -1.99 -10.15 25.77
N ASP A 38 -1.12 -9.88 26.74
CA ASP A 38 -1.48 -9.26 28.02
C ASP A 38 -2.12 -7.87 27.80
N SER A 39 -3.35 -7.70 28.26
CA SER A 39 -4.12 -6.46 28.08
C SER A 39 -3.55 -5.24 28.82
N SER A 40 -2.69 -5.45 29.82
CA SER A 40 -2.01 -4.37 30.56
C SER A 40 -0.78 -3.82 29.82
N GLN A 41 -0.31 -4.55 28.79
CA GLN A 41 0.85 -4.16 28.00
C GLN A 41 0.44 -3.17 26.90
N SER A 42 1.26 -2.14 26.70
CA SER A 42 1.14 -1.23 25.55
C SER A 42 1.75 -1.90 24.32
N PHE A 43 0.96 -2.01 23.25
CA PHE A 43 1.37 -2.62 21.98
C PHE A 43 1.84 -1.59 20.97
N GLU A 44 1.56 -0.31 21.22
CA GLU A 44 1.99 0.83 20.39
C GLU A 44 3.52 0.86 20.25
N PHE A 45 4.27 0.36 21.23
CA PHE A 45 5.74 0.35 21.18
C PHE A 45 6.34 -1.03 20.88
N ALA A 46 5.52 -2.06 20.70
CA ALA A 46 5.98 -3.44 20.57
C ALA A 46 6.94 -3.61 19.37
N LEU A 47 6.56 -3.14 18.18
CA LEU A 47 7.41 -3.27 17.00
C LEU A 47 8.75 -2.52 17.15
N ARG A 48 8.76 -1.38 17.85
CA ARG A 48 10.00 -0.66 18.18
C ARG A 48 10.88 -1.47 19.13
N GLU A 49 10.31 -2.05 20.19
CA GLU A 49 11.04 -2.89 21.14
C GLU A 49 11.61 -4.13 20.44
N LEU A 50 10.81 -4.80 19.62
CA LEU A 50 11.27 -5.93 18.81
C LEU A 50 12.43 -5.53 17.88
N MET A 51 12.37 -4.36 17.25
CA MET A 51 13.46 -3.84 16.43
C MET A 51 14.75 -3.65 17.24
N VAL A 52 14.68 -3.18 18.48
CA VAL A 52 15.84 -3.08 19.37
C VAL A 52 16.46 -4.47 19.61
N PHE A 53 15.61 -5.48 19.86
CA PHE A 53 16.06 -6.84 20.10
C PHE A 53 16.70 -7.47 18.86
N LEU A 54 16.06 -7.31 17.69
CA LEU A 54 16.58 -7.77 16.41
C LEU A 54 17.91 -7.12 16.09
N ALA A 55 18.02 -5.80 16.23
CA ALA A 55 19.23 -5.08 15.90
C ALA A 55 20.40 -5.45 16.81
N ARG A 56 20.13 -5.65 18.11
CA ARG A 56 21.13 -6.12 19.07
C ARG A 56 21.56 -7.56 18.77
N TYR A 57 20.62 -8.45 18.44
CA TYR A 57 20.96 -9.84 18.17
C TYR A 57 21.76 -10.02 16.88
N HIS A 58 21.31 -9.38 15.79
CA HIS A 58 21.93 -9.50 14.47
C HIS A 58 23.10 -8.54 14.25
N GLN A 59 23.36 -7.62 15.20
CA GLN A 59 24.41 -6.58 15.09
C GLN A 59 24.24 -5.71 13.83
N GLN A 60 22.99 -5.53 13.38
CA GLN A 60 22.63 -4.80 12.17
C GLN A 60 21.35 -4.01 12.41
N LYS A 61 21.29 -2.80 11.84
CA LYS A 61 20.06 -2.00 11.85
C LYS A 61 18.99 -2.64 10.96
N CYS A 62 17.73 -2.50 11.34
CA CYS A 62 16.60 -3.10 10.64
C CYS A 62 16.17 -2.28 9.42
N ILE A 63 15.70 -2.96 8.38
CA ILE A 63 14.94 -2.36 7.28
C ILE A 63 13.46 -2.65 7.52
N VAL A 64 12.61 -1.63 7.42
CA VAL A 64 11.16 -1.79 7.56
C VAL A 64 10.50 -1.63 6.21
N LEU A 65 9.71 -2.62 5.81
CA LEU A 65 8.89 -2.59 4.60
C LEU A 65 7.43 -2.58 5.03
N ILE A 66 6.68 -1.56 4.59
CA ILE A 66 5.26 -1.43 4.90
C ILE A 66 4.51 -1.39 3.57
N ASP A 67 3.80 -2.47 3.27
CA ASP A 67 2.87 -2.51 2.17
C ASP A 67 1.50 -1.99 2.61
N GLU A 68 0.76 -1.39 1.68
CA GLU A 68 -0.60 -0.86 1.86
C GLU A 68 -0.81 -0.08 3.18
N TYR A 69 0.11 0.83 3.51
CA TYR A 69 0.10 1.53 4.80
C TYR A 69 -1.22 2.30 5.08
N ASP A 70 -1.93 2.67 4.02
CA ASP A 70 -3.14 3.47 4.00
C ASP A 70 -4.43 2.62 4.07
N ALA A 71 -4.37 1.32 3.79
CA ALA A 71 -5.52 0.41 3.86
C ALA A 71 -6.24 0.43 5.22
N PRO A 72 -5.56 0.27 6.39
CA PRO A 72 -6.24 0.31 7.68
C PRO A 72 -6.83 1.69 7.99
N ILE A 73 -6.26 2.76 7.43
CA ILE A 73 -6.70 4.14 7.64
C ILE A 73 -7.97 4.40 6.84
N SER A 74 -7.97 4.02 5.56
CA SER A 74 -9.14 4.07 4.69
C SER A 74 -10.29 3.25 5.27
N SER A 75 -10.01 2.02 5.72
CA SER A 75 -11.01 1.18 6.39
C SER A 75 -11.58 1.87 7.63
N ALA A 76 -10.73 2.45 8.49
CA ALA A 76 -11.19 3.12 9.70
C ALA A 76 -12.05 4.36 9.41
N TYR A 77 -11.71 5.11 8.38
CA TYR A 77 -12.50 6.25 7.91
C TYR A 77 -13.89 5.82 7.44
N HIS A 78 -13.99 4.84 6.54
CA HIS A 78 -15.27 4.37 5.99
C HIS A 78 -16.18 3.73 7.04
N ASN A 79 -15.59 3.09 8.06
CA ASN A 79 -16.34 2.39 9.11
C ASN A 79 -16.54 3.24 10.38
N GLY A 80 -16.16 4.52 10.37
CA GLY A 80 -16.47 5.46 11.45
C GLY A 80 -15.64 5.29 12.74
N TYR A 81 -14.49 4.61 12.69
CA TYR A 81 -13.58 4.43 13.85
C TYR A 81 -12.20 5.05 13.62
N TYR A 82 -12.10 6.05 12.75
CA TYR A 82 -10.85 6.71 12.36
C TYR A 82 -10.02 7.16 13.58
N GLU A 83 -10.60 7.92 14.52
CA GLU A 83 -9.85 8.44 15.67
C GLU A 83 -9.30 7.31 16.55
N ASP A 84 -10.08 6.25 16.79
CA ASP A 84 -9.61 5.09 17.56
C ASP A 84 -8.46 4.34 16.87
N ALA A 85 -8.53 4.18 15.55
CA ALA A 85 -7.46 3.59 14.77
C ALA A 85 -6.20 4.46 14.82
N MET A 86 -6.35 5.78 14.66
CA MET A 86 -5.23 6.71 14.71
C MET A 86 -4.63 6.80 16.11
N HIS A 87 -5.41 6.69 17.18
CA HIS A 87 -4.88 6.61 18.55
C HIS A 87 -3.84 5.49 18.74
N PHE A 88 -3.94 4.41 17.97
CA PHE A 88 -2.99 3.31 17.97
C PHE A 88 -1.92 3.42 16.87
N LEU A 89 -2.33 3.65 15.62
CA LEU A 89 -1.43 3.64 14.45
C LEU A 89 -0.41 4.77 14.50
N ARG A 90 -0.80 5.97 14.98
CA ARG A 90 0.10 7.13 15.08
C ARG A 90 1.31 6.85 15.98
N PRO A 91 1.14 6.51 17.27
CA PRO A 91 2.29 6.24 18.14
C PRO A 91 3.07 5.01 17.68
N MET A 92 2.40 3.99 17.12
CA MET A 92 3.08 2.80 16.60
C MET A 92 4.04 3.12 15.47
N LEU A 93 3.55 3.74 14.40
CA LEU A 93 4.39 4.07 13.24
C LEU A 93 5.40 5.16 13.57
N SER A 94 5.04 6.16 14.40
CA SER A 94 5.97 7.18 14.85
C SER A 94 7.12 6.57 15.65
N SER A 95 6.84 5.70 16.62
CA SER A 95 7.88 5.06 17.43
C SER A 95 8.78 4.13 16.63
N LEU A 96 8.23 3.49 15.59
CA LEU A 96 8.95 2.60 14.69
C LEU A 96 9.89 3.37 13.75
N LEU A 97 9.40 4.46 13.16
CA LEU A 97 10.00 5.12 12.00
C LEU A 97 10.76 6.42 12.32
N LYS A 98 10.42 7.09 13.44
CA LYS A 98 10.98 8.39 13.82
C LYS A 98 12.04 8.23 14.90
N ASP A 99 13.18 8.89 14.71
CA ASP A 99 14.28 8.98 15.70
C ASP A 99 14.74 7.60 16.26
N ASN A 100 14.50 6.53 15.51
CA ASN A 100 14.85 5.18 15.91
C ASN A 100 16.24 4.82 15.40
N ILE A 101 17.24 4.83 16.29
CA ILE A 101 18.63 4.53 15.95
C ILE A 101 18.84 3.12 15.36
N ASN A 102 17.92 2.19 15.64
CA ASN A 102 17.96 0.82 15.14
C ASN A 102 17.36 0.68 13.74
N LEU A 103 16.72 1.73 13.21
CA LEU A 103 16.22 1.77 11.84
C LEU A 103 17.35 2.16 10.89
N GLN A 104 17.57 1.35 9.85
CA GLN A 104 18.46 1.67 8.75
C GLN A 104 17.72 2.49 7.69
N ARG A 105 16.60 1.96 7.20
CA ARG A 105 15.71 2.55 6.19
C ARG A 105 14.30 2.00 6.36
N ALA A 106 13.33 2.80 5.94
CA ALA A 106 11.96 2.34 5.78
C ALA A 106 11.51 2.57 4.32
N PHE A 107 10.75 1.64 3.79
CA PHE A 107 10.08 1.77 2.51
C PHE A 107 8.60 1.50 2.71
N MET A 108 7.77 2.42 2.25
CA MET A 108 6.32 2.39 2.43
C MET A 108 5.66 2.55 1.08
N VAL A 109 4.66 1.73 0.80
CA VAL A 109 3.84 1.82 -0.42
C VAL A 109 2.36 1.85 -0.04
N GLY A 110 1.56 2.58 -0.81
CA GLY A 110 0.14 2.78 -0.58
C GLY A 110 -0.47 3.63 -1.69
N ILE A 111 -1.80 3.68 -1.72
CA ILE A 111 -2.56 4.36 -2.79
C ILE A 111 -2.70 5.85 -2.44
N LEU A 112 -3.09 6.15 -1.21
CA LEU A 112 -3.29 7.50 -0.74
C LEU A 112 -1.95 8.23 -0.65
N ARG A 113 -1.95 9.46 -1.17
CA ARG A 113 -0.80 10.35 -1.05
C ARG A 113 -0.69 10.84 0.38
N ILE A 114 0.52 10.82 0.91
CA ILE A 114 0.83 11.38 2.23
C ILE A 114 0.58 12.89 2.21
N GLY A 115 -0.45 13.35 2.91
CA GLY A 115 -0.69 14.76 3.18
C GLY A 115 0.24 15.30 4.28
N LYS A 116 0.74 16.53 4.13
CA LYS A 116 1.59 17.20 5.15
C LYS A 116 0.88 17.45 6.49
N SER A 117 -0.44 17.26 6.57
CA SER A 117 -1.28 17.47 7.77
C SER A 117 -1.67 16.18 8.51
N ASP A 118 -1.29 15.00 8.00
CA ASP A 118 -1.68 13.72 8.59
C ASP A 118 -0.70 13.22 9.65
N PHE A 119 -0.95 12.05 10.22
CA PHE A 119 -0.09 11.42 11.23
C PHE A 119 1.39 11.25 10.84
N LEU A 120 1.67 11.16 9.54
CA LEU A 120 3.01 11.07 8.99
C LEU A 120 3.71 12.44 8.91
N SER A 121 3.01 13.55 9.16
CA SER A 121 3.64 14.87 9.37
C SER A 121 4.67 14.86 10.50
N SER A 122 4.50 13.95 11.45
CA SER A 122 5.47 13.73 12.52
C SER A 122 6.78 13.09 12.03
N LEU A 123 6.79 12.45 10.86
CA LEU A 123 7.98 11.88 10.23
C LEU A 123 8.70 12.94 9.40
N ASN A 124 9.78 13.48 9.95
CA ASN A 124 10.62 14.49 9.30
C ASN A 124 11.69 13.89 8.36
N ASN A 125 11.69 12.57 8.18
CA ASN A 125 12.68 11.78 7.48
C ASN A 125 12.11 11.03 6.25
N VAL A 126 11.04 11.56 5.64
CA VAL A 126 10.32 10.92 4.52
C VAL A 126 10.52 11.69 3.22
N ASP A 127 10.93 10.97 2.16
CA ASP A 127 10.85 11.45 0.78
C ASP A 127 9.70 10.72 0.08
N VAL A 128 8.88 11.45 -0.67
CA VAL A 128 7.66 10.94 -1.30
C VAL A 128 7.85 10.84 -2.80
N PHE A 129 7.63 9.65 -3.34
CA PHE A 129 7.79 9.33 -4.75
C PHE A 129 6.42 8.95 -5.35
N PRO A 130 5.61 9.94 -5.80
CA PRO A 130 4.36 9.62 -6.47
C PRO A 130 4.64 8.92 -7.80
N MET A 131 3.70 8.08 -8.26
CA MET A 131 3.76 7.41 -9.56
C MET A 131 3.93 8.38 -10.73
N THR A 132 3.43 9.61 -10.59
CA THR A 132 3.57 10.68 -11.59
C THR A 132 5.00 11.22 -11.73
N ARG A 133 5.93 10.85 -10.85
CA ARG A 133 7.31 11.31 -10.93
C ARG A 133 8.02 10.55 -12.05
N ALA A 134 8.50 11.28 -13.06
CA ALA A 134 9.14 10.75 -14.27
C ALA A 134 10.16 9.63 -14.02
N LYS A 135 10.94 9.72 -12.94
CA LYS A 135 11.95 8.71 -12.56
C LYS A 135 11.38 7.29 -12.38
N TYR A 136 10.14 7.16 -11.94
CA TYR A 136 9.49 5.87 -11.68
C TYR A 136 8.29 5.63 -12.58
N ALA A 137 8.11 6.49 -13.58
CA ALA A 137 6.99 6.45 -14.51
C ALA A 137 6.78 5.05 -15.07
N THR A 138 7.80 4.51 -15.72
CA THR A 138 7.75 3.25 -16.45
C THR A 138 7.81 2.01 -15.55
N SER A 139 7.65 2.15 -14.23
CA SER A 139 7.82 1.05 -13.27
C SER A 139 6.50 0.42 -12.80
N PHE A 140 5.34 1.00 -13.13
CA PHE A 140 4.06 0.66 -12.50
C PHE A 140 2.97 0.18 -13.46
N GLY A 141 3.25 0.12 -14.75
CA GLY A 141 2.28 -0.26 -15.79
C GLY A 141 2.98 -0.59 -17.09
N PHE A 142 2.22 -1.07 -18.06
CA PHE A 142 2.73 -1.29 -19.41
C PHE A 142 2.64 0.01 -20.22
N THR A 143 3.67 0.30 -20.98
CA THR A 143 3.63 1.31 -22.06
C THR A 143 2.81 0.79 -23.24
N GLU A 144 2.34 1.69 -24.11
CA GLU A 144 1.61 1.30 -25.32
C GLU A 144 2.40 0.31 -26.19
N ASP A 145 3.73 0.51 -26.31
CA ASP A 145 4.60 -0.38 -27.07
C ASP A 145 4.68 -1.77 -26.46
N GLU A 146 4.77 -1.87 -25.13
CA GLU A 146 4.74 -3.16 -24.41
C GLU A 146 3.39 -3.86 -24.57
N VAL A 147 2.28 -3.10 -24.51
CA VAL A 147 0.94 -3.66 -24.75
C VAL A 147 0.85 -4.20 -26.18
N ARG A 148 1.28 -3.44 -27.19
CA ARG A 148 1.25 -3.88 -28.58
C ARG A 148 2.00 -5.20 -28.78
N LEU A 149 3.20 -5.31 -28.19
CA LEU A 149 4.00 -6.54 -28.21
C LEU A 149 3.28 -7.72 -27.54
N LEU A 150 2.59 -7.49 -26.41
CA LEU A 150 1.83 -8.53 -25.72
C LEU A 150 0.62 -9.01 -26.54
N LEU A 151 -0.12 -8.08 -27.15
CA LEU A 151 -1.27 -8.42 -28.00
C LEU A 151 -0.85 -9.23 -29.22
N GLU A 152 0.23 -8.83 -29.90
CA GLU A 152 0.82 -9.56 -31.02
C GLU A 152 1.27 -10.96 -30.60
N HIS A 153 2.00 -11.07 -29.47
CA HIS A 153 2.49 -12.35 -28.96
C HIS A 153 1.36 -13.34 -28.64
N HIS A 154 0.25 -12.85 -28.10
CA HIS A 154 -0.90 -13.67 -27.70
C HIS A 154 -1.97 -13.82 -28.80
N ASN A 155 -1.73 -13.27 -30.00
CA ASN A 155 -2.68 -13.27 -31.13
C ASN A 155 -4.04 -12.67 -30.74
N VAL A 156 -4.02 -11.51 -30.08
CA VAL A 156 -5.21 -10.74 -29.74
C VAL A 156 -5.47 -9.74 -30.86
N GLU A 157 -6.56 -9.90 -31.59
CA GLU A 157 -6.93 -9.07 -32.76
C GLU A 157 -7.80 -7.85 -32.40
N ILE A 158 -7.68 -7.35 -31.17
CA ILE A 158 -8.45 -6.20 -30.70
C ILE A 158 -7.67 -4.91 -31.03
N PRO A 159 -8.31 -3.89 -31.65
CA PRO A 159 -7.63 -2.65 -31.98
C PRO A 159 -7.05 -1.94 -30.75
N MET A 160 -5.83 -1.42 -30.88
CA MET A 160 -5.16 -0.70 -29.78
C MET A 160 -5.97 0.51 -29.28
N SER A 161 -6.78 1.13 -30.13
CA SER A 161 -7.70 2.21 -29.72
C SER A 161 -8.72 1.71 -28.70
N GLU A 162 -9.32 0.53 -28.91
CA GLU A 162 -10.29 -0.04 -27.98
C GLU A 162 -9.61 -0.46 -26.66
N VAL A 163 -8.41 -1.05 -26.75
CA VAL A 163 -7.61 -1.39 -25.55
C VAL A 163 -7.26 -0.14 -24.75
N THR A 164 -6.97 0.98 -25.42
CA THR A 164 -6.72 2.28 -24.78
C THR A 164 -7.96 2.81 -24.10
N ASP A 165 -9.12 2.76 -24.75
CA ASP A 165 -10.37 3.24 -24.16
C ASP A 165 -10.77 2.45 -22.91
N TRP A 166 -10.47 1.15 -22.88
CA TRP A 166 -10.82 0.28 -21.75
C TRP A 166 -9.79 0.25 -20.62
N TYR A 167 -8.50 0.27 -20.94
CA TYR A 167 -7.44 -0.10 -20.00
C TYR A 167 -6.34 0.93 -19.82
N ASN A 168 -6.43 2.09 -20.47
CA ASN A 168 -5.56 3.21 -20.14
C ASN A 168 -5.86 3.68 -18.70
N GLY A 169 -4.89 3.48 -17.81
CA GLY A 169 -5.08 3.69 -16.37
C GLY A 169 -4.49 5.00 -15.87
N TYR A 170 -3.31 5.38 -16.35
CA TYR A 170 -2.55 6.50 -15.80
C TYR A 170 -1.82 7.27 -16.88
N LEU A 171 -1.86 8.60 -16.80
CA LEU A 171 -0.99 9.45 -17.62
C LEU A 171 0.28 9.76 -16.84
N ILE A 172 1.44 9.53 -17.46
CA ILE A 172 2.72 9.82 -16.83
C ILE A 172 3.58 10.74 -17.68
N GLY A 173 4.06 11.82 -17.05
CA GLY A 173 4.89 12.82 -17.69
C GLY A 173 4.69 14.20 -17.09
N THR A 174 5.41 15.17 -17.65
CA THR A 174 5.10 16.60 -17.48
C THR A 174 4.02 17.01 -18.48
N GLN A 175 3.35 18.15 -18.27
CA GLN A 175 2.23 18.62 -19.09
C GLN A 175 2.47 18.50 -20.62
N ASP A 176 3.72 18.65 -21.06
CA ASP A 176 4.09 18.64 -22.49
C ASP A 176 4.52 17.26 -23.04
N ASN A 177 4.63 16.23 -22.20
CA ASN A 177 5.06 14.89 -22.63
C ASN A 177 4.47 13.80 -21.72
N CYS A 178 3.15 13.63 -21.78
CA CYS A 178 2.42 12.58 -21.06
C CYS A 178 2.30 11.33 -21.93
N HIS A 179 2.63 10.17 -21.36
CA HIS A 179 2.42 8.87 -21.98
C HIS A 179 1.36 8.09 -21.18
N PRO A 180 0.43 7.39 -21.86
CA PRO A 180 -0.50 6.49 -21.19
C PRO A 180 0.23 5.25 -20.67
N LEU A 181 -0.12 4.84 -19.45
CA LEU A 181 0.21 3.55 -18.90
C LEU A 181 -1.05 2.71 -18.73
N PHE A 182 -0.90 1.45 -19.07
CA PHE A 182 -1.94 0.45 -19.02
C PHE A 182 -1.81 -0.38 -17.74
N ASN A 183 -2.97 -0.75 -17.19
CA ASN A 183 -3.03 -1.65 -16.03
C ASN A 183 -2.39 -3.01 -16.35
N PRO A 184 -1.39 -3.47 -15.59
CA PRO A 184 -0.82 -4.79 -15.85
C PRO A 184 -1.83 -5.94 -15.76
N TRP A 185 -2.72 -5.92 -14.76
CA TRP A 185 -3.74 -6.96 -14.57
C TRP A 185 -4.72 -7.00 -15.73
N SER A 186 -5.29 -5.85 -16.11
CA SER A 186 -6.26 -5.80 -17.22
C SER A 186 -5.65 -6.28 -18.53
N ILE A 187 -4.40 -5.91 -18.84
CA ILE A 187 -3.71 -6.36 -20.06
C ILE A 187 -3.41 -7.85 -20.02
N VAL A 188 -2.96 -8.39 -18.87
CA VAL A 188 -2.74 -9.84 -18.72
C VAL A 188 -4.06 -10.60 -18.90
N CYS A 189 -5.16 -10.15 -18.29
CA CYS A 189 -6.47 -10.75 -18.44
C CYS A 189 -7.00 -10.64 -19.88
N LEU A 190 -6.80 -9.51 -20.55
CA LEU A 190 -7.10 -9.35 -21.98
C LEU A 190 -6.32 -10.36 -22.83
N CYS A 191 -5.03 -10.56 -22.57
CA CYS A 191 -4.22 -11.54 -23.31
C CYS A 191 -4.69 -12.98 -23.07
N GLN A 192 -5.19 -13.29 -21.87
CA GLN A 192 -5.68 -14.62 -21.51
C GLN A 192 -7.06 -14.92 -22.11
N HIS A 193 -8.01 -13.99 -21.96
CA HIS A 193 -9.41 -14.20 -22.35
C HIS A 193 -9.70 -13.75 -23.79
N ARG A 194 -8.86 -12.88 -24.35
CA ARG A 194 -8.99 -12.28 -25.69
C ARG A 194 -10.29 -11.51 -25.91
N GLU A 195 -10.85 -10.99 -24.83
CA GLU A 195 -12.09 -10.23 -24.82
C GLU A 195 -11.93 -8.99 -23.93
N LEU A 196 -12.58 -7.89 -24.31
CA LEU A 196 -12.68 -6.70 -23.48
C LEU A 196 -13.72 -6.93 -22.38
N GLN A 197 -13.25 -6.94 -21.14
CA GLN A 197 -14.08 -7.07 -19.93
C GLN A 197 -13.62 -6.07 -18.86
N PRO A 198 -14.46 -5.75 -17.86
CA PRO A 198 -14.14 -4.78 -16.81
C PRO A 198 -13.16 -5.34 -15.75
N PHE A 199 -12.02 -5.89 -16.17
CA PHE A 199 -10.98 -6.49 -15.31
C PHE A 199 -10.42 -5.51 -14.27
N TRP A 200 -10.50 -4.20 -14.54
CA TRP A 200 -10.09 -3.17 -13.59
C TRP A 200 -10.92 -3.24 -12.29
N ASN A 201 -12.23 -3.47 -12.41
CA ASN A 201 -13.15 -3.56 -11.27
C ASN A 201 -12.98 -4.85 -10.47
N GLU A 202 -12.38 -5.89 -11.07
CA GLU A 202 -12.08 -7.15 -10.40
C GLU A 202 -10.75 -7.08 -9.61
N SER A 203 -9.82 -6.23 -10.04
CA SER A 203 -8.58 -5.93 -9.30
C SER A 203 -8.77 -4.94 -8.15
N GLY A 204 -9.88 -4.19 -8.16
CA GLY A 204 -10.25 -3.23 -7.13
C GLY A 204 -11.09 -3.87 -6.04
N ILE A 205 -10.62 -3.77 -4.79
CA ILE A 205 -11.33 -4.04 -3.53
C ILE A 205 -12.86 -3.91 -3.69
N GLN A 206 -13.57 -5.01 -3.46
CA GLN A 206 -15.02 -5.02 -3.28
C GLN A 206 -15.43 -3.89 -2.30
N ARG A 207 -16.22 -2.92 -2.80
CA ARG A 207 -16.86 -1.81 -2.06
C ARG A 207 -15.92 -0.75 -1.48
N CYS A 208 -15.42 0.14 -2.34
CA CYS A 208 -15.18 1.54 -1.96
C CYS A 208 -15.74 2.44 -3.07
N SER A 209 -17.05 2.74 -2.99
CA SER A 209 -17.63 3.88 -3.69
C SER A 209 -17.13 5.15 -3.02
N PHE A 210 -16.01 5.70 -3.51
CA PHE A 210 -15.62 7.07 -3.22
C PHE A 210 -16.57 8.00 -3.99
N ASP A 211 -17.59 8.50 -3.31
CA ASP A 211 -18.53 9.46 -3.87
C ASP A 211 -17.89 10.86 -3.84
N PHE A 212 -17.07 11.16 -4.86
CA PHE A 212 -16.69 12.53 -5.21
C PHE A 212 -17.66 13.05 -6.27
N GLY A 213 -18.95 13.18 -5.96
CA GLY A 213 -19.89 14.06 -6.67
C GLY A 213 -19.87 14.02 -8.21
N ALA A 214 -19.57 12.86 -8.80
CA ALA A 214 -19.61 12.59 -10.22
C ALA A 214 -19.98 11.12 -10.37
N THR A 215 -21.26 10.88 -10.66
CA THR A 215 -21.81 9.57 -11.00
C THR A 215 -21.09 9.05 -12.25
N TRP A 216 -20.14 8.14 -12.06
CA TRP A 216 -19.57 7.35 -13.15
C TRP A 216 -20.54 6.22 -13.49
N VAL A 217 -21.48 6.52 -14.37
CA VAL A 217 -22.12 5.48 -15.19
C VAL A 217 -21.14 5.21 -16.32
N CYS A 218 -20.62 3.99 -16.40
CA CYS A 218 -19.89 3.52 -17.58
C CYS A 218 -20.89 3.31 -18.71
N GLU A 219 -21.22 4.37 -19.43
CA GLU A 219 -21.78 4.27 -20.77
C GLU A 219 -20.63 4.32 -21.78
N PRO A 220 -20.64 3.45 -22.82
CA PRO A 220 -19.70 3.53 -23.92
C PRO A 220 -19.73 4.93 -24.54
N LEU A 221 -18.56 5.52 -24.82
CA LEU A 221 -18.41 6.85 -25.43
C LEU A 221 -19.06 7.02 -26.83
N ALA A 222 -19.72 5.98 -27.36
CA ALA A 222 -20.37 5.98 -28.67
C ALA A 222 -21.69 6.77 -28.75
N GLU A 223 -22.31 7.18 -27.62
CA GLU A 223 -23.64 7.84 -27.65
C GLU A 223 -23.62 9.37 -27.42
N ARG A 224 -22.46 10.03 -27.37
CA ARG A 224 -22.39 11.51 -27.25
C ARG A 224 -22.41 12.26 -28.59
N GLN A 225 -23.33 11.88 -29.48
CA GLN A 225 -23.72 12.73 -30.62
C GLN A 225 -25.24 12.84 -30.69
N ASN A 226 -25.79 13.70 -29.84
CA ASN A 226 -27.01 14.49 -30.00
C ASN A 226 -27.56 14.81 -28.61
N VAL A 227 -27.32 16.02 -28.11
CA VAL A 227 -28.31 16.96 -27.55
C VAL A 227 -27.54 18.25 -27.25
N LEU A 228 -28.11 19.36 -27.71
CA LEU A 228 -27.66 20.75 -27.58
C LEU A 228 -27.47 21.21 -26.13
#